data_AF-A0A9X1ND50-F1
#
_entry.id   AF-A0A9X1ND50-F1
#
_cell.length_a   1.000
_cell.length_b   1.000
_cell.length_c   1.000
_cell.angle_alpha   90.00
_cell.angle_beta   90.00
_cell.angle_gamma   90.00
#
_symmetry.space_group_name_H-M   'P 1'
#
loop_
_entity.id
_entity.type
_entity.pdbx_description
1 polymer ?
#
loop_
_entity_poly.entity_id
_entity_poly.type
_entity_poly.pdbx_seq_one_letter_code
_entity_poly.pdbx_strand_id
1 'polypeptide(L)'
;MGTVVWAPQVGEPDDVVVEALNRQLGGQAPRAIYLGPVPNAAADDGEMPSVGCARTLARLRAAGVIGPGTRCVLLGFGHRETHPARLAACLPVWGAELGALGQTLDLESDGAAASSAAAVARVGATAGRVLVLGGSGSGKSAFAEQMLSAAPEVVYLATGPKPTAAEDVSSLPGPDDEQSPTEHPEDDEWNARVRKHQDRRPAWWSTLETIDVVQPLAEDGRAILLDSVGTWLSGVLDRCGAWDDRPGWREQLDADVEELLQAWTGRSAPLVAVSDEVGWSIVPATESGRLFRDQLGRLNAKLADASEDVFVVVAGRLLRTDP
;
A
#
# COMPACT_ATOMS: atom_id res chain seq x y z
N MET A 1 -3.13 8.46 -36.56
CA MET A 1 -2.12 7.48 -36.10
C MET A 1 -1.69 7.88 -34.70
N GLY A 2 -1.89 7.01 -33.70
CA GLY A 2 -1.45 7.28 -32.33
C GLY A 2 -0.08 6.69 -32.05
N THR A 3 0.69 7.33 -31.18
CA THR A 3 2.04 6.87 -30.82
C THR A 3 1.98 5.68 -29.86
N VAL A 4 2.82 4.68 -30.11
CA VAL A 4 3.02 3.51 -29.24
C VAL A 4 4.47 3.54 -28.75
N VAL A 5 4.66 3.40 -27.45
CA VAL A 5 5.99 3.27 -26.84
C VAL A 5 6.25 1.80 -26.54
N TRP A 6 7.34 1.26 -27.07
CA TRP A 6 7.77 -0.11 -26.83
C TRP A 6 9.08 -0.12 -26.05
N ALA A 7 9.03 -0.55 -24.79
CA ALA A 7 10.19 -0.61 -23.91
C ALA A 7 10.27 -2.05 -23.33
N PRO A 8 10.93 -2.98 -24.03
CA PRO A 8 10.90 -4.41 -23.67
C PRO A 8 11.83 -4.77 -22.49
N GLN A 9 12.66 -3.83 -22.03
CA GLN A 9 13.63 -4.03 -20.94
C GLN A 9 13.76 -2.72 -20.16
N VAL A 10 12.97 -2.54 -19.10
CA VAL A 10 12.86 -1.24 -18.42
C VAL A 10 13.18 -1.39 -16.94
N GLY A 11 14.27 -0.75 -16.53
CA GLY A 11 14.44 -0.29 -15.15
C GLY A 11 13.78 1.07 -14.98
N GLU A 12 13.78 1.62 -13.77
CA GLU A 12 13.26 2.97 -13.54
C GLU A 12 14.00 3.98 -14.44
N PRO A 13 13.29 4.72 -15.32
CA PRO A 13 13.95 5.61 -16.26
C PRO A 13 14.48 6.86 -15.55
N ASP A 14 15.72 7.23 -15.86
CA ASP A 14 16.30 8.49 -15.38
C ASP A 14 15.69 9.71 -16.10
N ASP A 15 16.04 10.91 -15.62
CA ASP A 15 15.54 12.18 -16.15
C ASP A 15 15.88 12.37 -17.64
N VAL A 16 17.02 11.85 -18.09
CA VAL A 16 17.46 11.97 -19.48
C VAL A 16 16.55 11.16 -20.39
N VAL A 17 16.22 9.93 -20.00
CA VAL A 17 15.28 9.06 -20.73
C VAL A 17 13.88 9.68 -20.75
N VAL A 18 13.42 10.19 -19.61
CA VAL A 18 12.11 10.85 -19.49
C VAL A 18 12.00 12.08 -20.39
N GLU A 19 13.00 12.97 -20.37
CA GLU A 19 13.03 14.16 -21.22
C GLU A 19 13.09 13.80 -22.71
N ALA A 20 13.87 12.78 -23.07
CA ALA A 20 13.96 12.31 -24.44
C ALA A 20 12.61 11.77 -24.95
N LEU A 21 11.90 10.98 -24.13
CA LEU A 21 10.56 10.47 -24.44
C LEU A 21 9.57 11.63 -24.61
N ASN A 22 9.53 12.58 -23.66
CA ASN A 22 8.64 13.74 -23.75
C ASN A 22 8.90 14.59 -25.00
N ARG A 23 10.17 14.79 -25.37
CA ARG A 23 10.56 15.49 -26.59
C ARG A 23 10.12 14.74 -27.84
N GLN A 24 10.30 13.43 -27.88
CA GLN A 24 9.91 12.58 -29.01
C GLN A 24 8.39 12.53 -29.19
N LEU A 25 7.64 12.53 -28.09
CA LEU A 25 6.18 12.53 -28.07
C LEU A 25 5.57 13.91 -28.35
N GLY A 26 6.37 14.98 -28.36
CA GLY A 26 5.89 16.35 -28.55
C GLY A 26 4.88 16.79 -27.48
N GLY A 27 4.99 16.24 -26.26
CA GLY A 27 4.06 16.50 -25.16
C GLY A 27 2.70 15.81 -25.27
N GLN A 28 2.49 14.92 -26.25
CA GLN A 28 1.26 14.12 -26.35
C GLN A 28 1.44 12.73 -25.73
N ALA A 29 0.57 12.37 -24.79
CA ALA A 29 0.61 11.03 -24.19
C ALA A 29 0.39 9.94 -25.27
N PRO A 30 1.15 8.84 -25.23
CA PRO A 30 1.00 7.75 -26.18
C PRO A 30 -0.33 7.03 -25.94
N ARG A 31 -0.84 6.37 -26.98
CA ARG A 31 -2.04 5.53 -26.87
C ARG A 31 -1.79 4.28 -26.05
N ALA A 32 -0.60 3.71 -26.18
CA ALA A 32 -0.20 2.53 -25.43
C ALA A 32 1.30 2.56 -25.12
N ILE A 33 1.66 1.97 -23.99
CA ILE A 33 3.02 1.65 -23.61
C ILE A 33 3.13 0.16 -23.27
N TYR A 34 4.19 -0.45 -23.77
CA TYR A 34 4.53 -1.85 -23.51
C TYR A 34 5.81 -1.92 -22.67
N LEU A 35 5.73 -2.59 -21.53
CA LEU A 35 6.83 -2.75 -20.58
C LEU A 35 7.16 -4.23 -20.40
N GLY A 36 8.46 -4.56 -20.40
CA GLY A 36 8.96 -5.90 -20.13
C GLY A 36 10.04 -5.92 -19.04
N PRO A 37 10.23 -7.06 -18.34
CA PRO A 37 11.19 -7.17 -17.26
C PRO A 37 12.63 -7.14 -17.77
N VAL A 38 13.54 -6.59 -16.96
CA VAL A 38 14.98 -6.60 -17.24
C VAL A 38 15.50 -8.06 -17.22
N PRO A 39 16.24 -8.54 -18.25
CA PRO A 39 16.62 -9.97 -18.37
C PRO A 39 17.51 -10.53 -17.26
N ASN A 40 18.20 -9.66 -16.51
CA ASN A 40 19.24 -10.02 -15.53
C ASN A 40 19.14 -9.23 -14.22
N ALA A 41 17.98 -8.63 -13.93
CA ALA A 41 17.73 -8.20 -12.56
C ALA A 41 17.63 -9.49 -11.75
N ALA A 42 18.71 -9.87 -11.07
CA ALA A 42 18.60 -10.82 -9.98
C ALA A 42 17.45 -10.32 -9.12
N ALA A 43 16.55 -11.22 -8.71
CA ALA A 43 15.62 -10.91 -7.63
C ALA A 43 16.45 -10.84 -6.34
N ASP A 44 17.38 -9.88 -6.27
CA ASP A 44 18.46 -9.86 -5.27
C ASP A 44 17.91 -9.68 -3.86
N ASP A 45 16.62 -9.36 -3.72
CA ASP A 45 15.94 -9.20 -2.44
C ASP A 45 14.55 -9.89 -2.37
N GLY A 46 14.24 -10.80 -3.30
CA GLY A 46 12.91 -11.43 -3.37
C GLY A 46 11.78 -10.50 -3.86
N GLU A 47 12.13 -9.38 -4.48
CA GLU A 47 11.18 -8.46 -5.13
C GLU A 47 10.70 -9.02 -6.48
N MET A 48 9.42 -8.83 -6.80
CA MET A 48 8.84 -9.34 -8.04
C MET A 48 9.31 -8.52 -9.26
N PRO A 49 9.67 -9.17 -10.38
CA PRO A 49 10.12 -8.46 -11.58
C PRO A 49 9.13 -7.40 -12.09
N SER A 50 7.83 -7.61 -11.86
CA SER A 50 6.77 -6.69 -12.26
C SER A 50 6.78 -5.36 -11.50
N VAL A 51 7.39 -5.30 -10.30
CA VAL A 51 7.51 -4.06 -9.52
C VAL A 51 8.40 -3.03 -10.22
N GLY A 52 9.45 -3.48 -10.92
CA GLY A 52 10.27 -2.57 -11.73
C GLY A 52 9.47 -1.88 -12.85
N CYS A 53 8.55 -2.61 -13.47
CA CYS A 53 7.63 -2.02 -14.44
C CYS A 53 6.61 -1.10 -13.77
N ALA A 54 6.12 -1.44 -12.59
CA ALA A 54 5.24 -0.55 -11.82
C ALA A 54 5.94 0.77 -11.48
N ARG A 55 7.18 0.75 -10.97
CA ARG A 55 7.98 1.96 -10.72
C ARG A 55 8.22 2.78 -12.00
N THR A 56 8.45 2.11 -13.12
CA THR A 56 8.52 2.78 -14.43
C THR A 56 7.22 3.50 -14.77
N LEU A 57 6.06 2.86 -14.57
CA LEU A 57 4.76 3.50 -14.77
C LEU A 57 4.58 4.71 -13.85
N ALA A 58 4.95 4.60 -12.57
CA ALA A 58 4.91 5.71 -11.62
C ALA A 58 5.74 6.90 -12.11
N ARG A 59 6.99 6.65 -12.54
CA ARG A 59 7.90 7.69 -13.04
C ARG A 59 7.35 8.38 -14.29
N LEU A 60 6.87 7.60 -15.25
CA LEU A 60 6.31 8.14 -16.49
C LEU A 60 5.01 8.94 -16.25
N ARG A 61 4.19 8.54 -15.27
CA ARG A 61 3.00 9.30 -14.84
C ARG A 61 3.39 10.61 -14.18
N ALA A 62 4.34 10.59 -13.25
CA ALA A 62 4.83 11.78 -12.56
C ALA A 62 5.41 12.81 -13.54
N ALA A 63 6.09 12.34 -14.59
CA ALA A 63 6.64 13.18 -15.64
C ALA A 63 5.64 13.59 -16.74
N GLY A 64 4.37 13.18 -16.63
CA GLY A 64 3.33 13.48 -17.62
C GLY A 64 3.51 12.78 -18.97
N VAL A 65 4.45 11.82 -19.09
CA VAL A 65 4.73 11.08 -20.32
C VAL A 65 3.53 10.20 -20.68
N ILE A 66 2.90 9.59 -19.68
CA ILE A 66 1.70 8.76 -19.84
C ILE A 66 0.56 9.31 -18.97
N GLY A 67 -0.66 9.29 -19.51
CA GLY A 67 -1.84 9.83 -18.86
C GLY A 67 -2.94 8.79 -18.61
N PRO A 68 -4.11 9.19 -18.07
CA PRO A 68 -5.21 8.28 -17.79
C PRO A 68 -5.74 7.51 -19.01
N GLY A 69 -5.54 8.04 -20.22
CA GLY A 69 -5.92 7.38 -21.48
C GLY A 69 -4.82 6.52 -22.10
N THR A 70 -3.64 6.43 -21.50
CA THR A 70 -2.55 5.59 -21.99
C THR A 70 -2.73 4.16 -21.51
N ARG A 71 -2.91 3.23 -22.44
CA ARG A 71 -3.00 1.80 -22.15
C ARG A 71 -1.63 1.26 -21.74
N CYS A 72 -1.53 0.65 -20.55
CA CYS A 72 -0.28 0.13 -20.02
C CYS A 72 -0.27 -1.40 -20.07
N VAL A 73 0.65 -1.98 -20.83
CA VAL A 73 0.69 -3.44 -21.08
C VAL A 73 2.02 -4.02 -20.61
N LEU A 74 1.95 -4.98 -19.69
CA LEU A 74 3.09 -5.71 -19.17
C LEU A 74 3.29 -7.01 -19.95
N LEU A 75 4.51 -7.28 -20.40
CA LEU A 75 4.85 -8.41 -21.26
C LEU A 75 5.96 -9.27 -20.67
N GLY A 76 5.94 -10.58 -20.95
CA GLY A 76 7.05 -11.47 -20.61
C GLY A 76 7.12 -11.92 -19.14
N PHE A 77 6.03 -11.77 -18.38
CA PHE A 77 5.99 -12.13 -16.94
C PHE A 77 5.60 -13.59 -16.65
N GLY A 78 5.15 -14.36 -17.65
CA GLY A 78 4.50 -15.66 -17.43
C GLY A 78 5.27 -16.68 -16.57
N HIS A 79 6.57 -16.89 -16.82
CA HIS A 79 7.41 -17.83 -16.04
C HIS A 79 8.40 -17.13 -15.10
N ARG A 80 8.44 -15.79 -15.12
CA ARG A 80 9.36 -14.98 -14.32
C ARG A 80 8.70 -14.47 -13.04
N GLU A 81 7.36 -14.45 -13.01
CA GLU A 81 6.61 -14.01 -11.86
C GLU A 81 6.46 -15.12 -10.82
N THR A 82 7.01 -14.91 -9.63
CA THR A 82 7.00 -15.90 -8.54
C THR A 82 5.66 -15.94 -7.80
N HIS A 83 4.86 -14.87 -7.89
CA HIS A 83 3.53 -14.75 -7.28
C HIS A 83 2.47 -14.18 -8.26
N PRO A 84 1.98 -14.99 -9.22
CA PRO A 84 1.04 -14.51 -10.24
C PRO A 84 -0.27 -13.96 -9.68
N ALA A 85 -0.75 -14.49 -8.55
CA ALA A 85 -1.94 -13.96 -7.87
C ALA A 85 -1.73 -12.54 -7.30
N ARG A 86 -0.52 -12.24 -6.79
CA ARG A 86 -0.18 -10.89 -6.31
C ARG A 86 -0.13 -9.91 -7.46
N LEU A 87 0.53 -10.29 -8.55
CA LEU A 87 0.55 -9.48 -9.77
C LEU A 87 -0.87 -9.20 -10.29
N ALA A 88 -1.70 -10.23 -10.41
CA ALA A 88 -3.08 -10.09 -10.86
C ALA A 88 -3.89 -9.11 -9.98
N ALA A 89 -3.68 -9.11 -8.67
CA ALA A 89 -4.32 -8.16 -7.76
C ALA A 89 -3.79 -6.72 -7.89
N CYS A 90 -2.52 -6.55 -8.28
CA CYS A 90 -1.92 -5.23 -8.44
C CYS A 90 -2.26 -4.55 -9.78
N LEU A 91 -2.43 -5.33 -10.86
CA LEU A 91 -2.67 -4.81 -12.21
C LEU A 91 -3.81 -3.79 -12.31
N PRO A 92 -5.00 -3.99 -11.70
CA PRO A 92 -6.07 -2.99 -11.71
C PRO A 92 -5.64 -1.68 -11.04
N VAL A 93 -5.01 -1.75 -9.86
CA VAL A 93 -4.52 -0.57 -9.12
C VAL A 93 -3.44 0.16 -9.92
N TRP A 94 -2.60 -0.60 -10.64
CA TRP A 94 -1.58 -0.04 -11.51
C TRP A 94 -2.15 0.53 -12.81
N GLY A 95 -3.43 0.34 -13.13
CA GLY A 95 -4.02 0.70 -14.42
C GLY A 95 -3.31 0.02 -15.59
N ALA A 96 -2.95 -1.25 -15.41
CA ALA A 96 -2.17 -2.03 -16.36
C ALA A 96 -2.78 -3.42 -16.61
N GLU A 97 -2.43 -4.04 -17.73
CA GLU A 97 -2.86 -5.39 -18.09
C GLU A 97 -1.67 -6.27 -18.48
N LEU A 98 -1.83 -7.58 -18.36
CA LEU A 98 -0.85 -8.53 -18.87
C LEU A 98 -1.15 -8.84 -20.34
N GLY A 99 -0.18 -8.59 -21.21
CA GLY A 99 -0.25 -9.01 -22.60
C GLY A 99 0.17 -10.48 -22.75
N ALA A 100 -0.61 -11.25 -23.49
CA ALA A 100 -0.28 -12.62 -23.86
C ALA A 100 0.52 -12.66 -25.18
N LEU A 101 1.35 -13.70 -25.33
CA LEU A 101 2.11 -13.90 -26.57
C LEU A 101 1.14 -14.13 -27.74
N GLY A 102 1.28 -13.32 -28.81
CA GLY A 102 0.40 -13.36 -29.97
C GLY A 102 -0.96 -12.67 -29.80
N GLN A 103 -1.21 -12.04 -28.65
CA GLN A 103 -2.40 -11.20 -28.46
C GLN A 103 -2.34 -9.98 -29.39
N THR A 104 -3.42 -9.73 -30.13
CA THR A 104 -3.59 -8.50 -30.89
C THR A 104 -4.37 -7.51 -30.04
N LEU A 105 -3.84 -6.29 -29.89
CA LEU A 105 -4.49 -5.21 -29.17
C LEU A 105 -4.97 -4.18 -30.18
N ASP A 106 -6.29 -4.01 -30.27
CA ASP A 106 -6.88 -2.99 -31.11
C ASP A 106 -6.77 -1.63 -30.41
N LEU A 107 -6.07 -0.68 -31.04
CA LEU A 107 -5.83 0.67 -30.54
C LEU A 107 -6.81 1.70 -31.16
N GLU A 108 -7.70 1.27 -32.06
CA GLU A 108 -8.60 2.14 -32.84
C GLU A 108 -10.09 1.97 -32.47
N SER A 109 -10.59 0.76 -32.19
CA SER A 109 -12.01 0.52 -31.88
C SER A 109 -12.42 0.80 -30.42
N ASP A 110 -11.45 0.83 -29.49
CA ASP A 110 -11.69 1.11 -28.06
C ASP A 110 -11.98 2.60 -27.75
N GLY A 111 -11.88 3.50 -28.75
CA GLY A 111 -12.25 4.91 -28.61
C GLY A 111 -13.75 5.21 -28.76
N ALA A 112 -14.53 4.28 -29.33
CA ALA A 112 -15.96 4.48 -29.58
C ALA A 112 -16.84 3.25 -29.22
N ALA A 113 -16.26 2.05 -29.10
CA ALA A 113 -16.98 0.81 -28.81
C ALA A 113 -16.42 0.03 -27.60
N ALA A 114 -15.65 0.69 -26.72
CA ALA A 114 -15.51 0.23 -25.35
C ALA A 114 -16.85 0.47 -24.66
N SER A 115 -17.78 -0.46 -24.87
CA SER A 115 -18.97 -0.67 -24.05
C SER A 115 -18.62 -0.35 -22.60
N SER A 116 -19.46 0.46 -21.96
CA SER A 116 -19.30 0.98 -20.61
C SER A 116 -18.66 0.00 -19.61
N ALA A 117 -18.84 -1.32 -19.74
CA ALA A 117 -18.17 -2.33 -18.92
C ALA A 117 -16.62 -2.41 -19.05
N ALA A 118 -16.04 -2.21 -20.24
CA ALA A 118 -14.58 -2.29 -20.46
C ALA A 118 -13.88 -0.93 -20.29
N ALA A 119 -14.59 0.18 -20.53
CA ALA A 119 -14.13 1.51 -20.16
C ALA A 119 -14.17 1.74 -18.64
N VAL A 120 -15.16 1.17 -17.94
CA VAL A 120 -15.20 1.10 -16.47
C VAL A 120 -14.04 0.28 -15.90
N ALA A 121 -13.49 -0.68 -16.66
CA ALA A 121 -12.31 -1.45 -16.27
C ALA A 121 -10.96 -0.81 -16.67
N ARG A 122 -10.94 0.27 -17.47
CA ARG A 122 -9.73 0.82 -18.13
C ARG A 122 -9.40 2.26 -17.80
N VAL A 123 -10.06 2.86 -16.82
CA VAL A 123 -9.49 4.04 -16.17
C VAL A 123 -8.43 3.54 -15.19
N GLY A 124 -7.20 4.03 -15.30
CA GLY A 124 -6.25 4.02 -14.17
C GLY A 124 -6.72 4.88 -12.98
N ALA A 125 -8.01 4.85 -12.64
CA ALA A 125 -8.66 5.59 -11.57
C ALA A 125 -10.11 5.10 -11.39
N THR A 126 -10.29 4.09 -10.55
CA THR A 126 -11.17 4.24 -9.39
C THR A 126 -10.26 3.89 -8.21
N ALA A 127 -9.99 4.82 -7.29
CA ALA A 127 -10.81 4.97 -6.09
C ALA A 127 -10.98 3.66 -5.28
N GLY A 128 -10.08 2.67 -5.46
CA GLY A 128 -10.15 1.43 -4.71
C GLY A 128 -9.63 1.63 -3.29
N ARG A 129 -10.48 1.32 -2.32
CA ARG A 129 -10.14 1.14 -0.91
C ARG A 129 -9.91 -0.35 -0.73
N VAL A 130 -8.65 -0.68 -0.51
CA VAL A 130 -8.18 -2.05 -0.37
C VAL A 130 -7.79 -2.29 1.08
N LEU A 131 -8.37 -3.32 1.69
CA LEU A 131 -7.97 -3.79 3.00
C LEU A 131 -7.10 -5.04 2.86
N VAL A 132 -5.89 -4.99 3.41
CA VAL A 132 -4.95 -6.11 3.45
C VAL A 132 -4.81 -6.61 4.89
N LEU A 133 -5.37 -7.78 5.14
CA LEU A 133 -5.34 -8.49 6.41
C LEU A 133 -4.19 -9.51 6.44
N GLY A 134 -3.71 -9.84 7.63
CA GLY A 134 -2.86 -11.01 7.84
C GLY A 134 -2.12 -10.99 9.17
N GLY A 135 -1.50 -12.12 9.52
CA GLY A 135 -0.71 -12.21 10.74
C GLY A 135 0.58 -11.38 10.71
N SER A 136 1.27 -11.31 11.85
CA SER A 136 2.62 -10.73 11.92
C SER A 136 3.58 -11.53 11.04
N GLY A 137 4.47 -10.84 10.32
CA GLY A 137 5.44 -11.48 9.42
C GLY A 137 4.84 -12.16 8.19
N SER A 138 3.54 -12.02 7.91
CA SER A 138 2.90 -12.69 6.76
C SER A 138 3.30 -12.12 5.40
N GLY A 139 3.88 -10.92 5.37
CA GLY A 139 4.19 -10.17 4.15
C GLY A 139 3.04 -9.28 3.65
N LYS A 140 2.07 -8.93 4.51
CA LYS A 140 0.96 -8.01 4.20
C LYS A 140 1.44 -6.60 3.82
N SER A 141 2.33 -5.99 4.59
CA SER A 141 2.86 -4.65 4.28
C SER A 141 3.63 -4.64 2.96
N ALA A 142 4.42 -5.69 2.68
CA ALA A 142 5.11 -5.83 1.40
C ALA A 142 4.16 -5.95 0.20
N PHE A 143 3.01 -6.60 0.37
CA PHE A 143 1.97 -6.65 -0.66
C PHE A 143 1.26 -5.30 -0.81
N ALA A 144 0.96 -4.62 0.29
CA ALA A 144 0.34 -3.31 0.27
C ALA A 144 1.22 -2.25 -0.41
N GLU A 145 2.53 -2.26 -0.13
CA GLU A 145 3.53 -1.44 -0.84
C GLU A 145 3.51 -1.70 -2.35
N GLN A 146 3.48 -2.99 -2.72
CA GLN A 146 3.45 -3.38 -4.12
C GLN A 146 2.21 -2.84 -4.85
N MET A 147 1.03 -2.88 -4.23
CA MET A 147 -0.19 -2.37 -4.88
C MET A 147 -0.06 -0.91 -5.30
N LEU A 148 0.66 -0.09 -4.53
CA LEU A 148 0.87 1.34 -4.83
C LEU A 148 2.17 1.65 -5.57
N SER A 149 2.96 0.65 -5.96
CA SER A 149 4.26 0.86 -6.63
C SER A 149 4.18 1.57 -7.98
N ALA A 150 3.02 1.56 -8.65
CA ALA A 150 2.77 2.31 -9.88
C ALA A 150 2.12 3.69 -9.68
N ALA A 151 1.90 4.10 -8.42
CA ALA A 151 1.38 5.41 -8.10
C ALA A 151 2.50 6.47 -8.15
N PRO A 152 2.28 7.61 -8.83
CA PRO A 152 3.29 8.66 -8.96
C PRO A 152 3.57 9.37 -7.64
N GLU A 153 2.58 9.47 -6.75
CA GLU A 153 2.69 10.08 -5.44
C GLU A 153 1.94 9.25 -4.41
N VAL A 154 2.60 8.96 -3.28
CA VAL A 154 2.04 8.17 -2.18
C VAL A 154 2.34 8.82 -0.83
N VAL A 155 1.36 8.80 0.05
CA VAL A 155 1.50 9.11 1.47
C VAL A 155 1.43 7.82 2.28
N TYR A 156 2.52 7.48 2.95
CA TYR A 156 2.56 6.43 3.95
C TYR A 156 2.12 7.02 5.30
N LEU A 157 0.93 6.63 5.75
CA LEU A 157 0.41 6.98 7.07
C LEU A 157 0.88 5.93 8.08
N ALA A 158 1.91 6.30 8.84
CA ALA A 158 2.46 5.46 9.90
C ALA A 158 1.72 5.77 11.21
N THR A 159 0.92 4.83 11.71
CA THR A 159 0.13 5.02 12.94
C THR A 159 0.78 4.39 14.16
N GLY A 160 1.94 3.75 13.99
CA GLY A 160 2.75 3.22 15.09
C GLY A 160 3.31 4.34 15.96
N PRO A 161 3.61 4.05 17.24
CA PRO A 161 4.31 5.00 18.09
C PRO A 161 5.64 5.38 17.44
N LYS A 162 6.02 6.66 17.55
CA LYS A 162 7.37 7.10 17.18
C LYS A 162 8.36 6.19 17.90
N PRO A 163 9.38 5.63 17.21
CA PRO A 163 10.54 5.14 17.92
C PRO A 163 10.99 6.30 18.79
N THR A 164 10.88 6.16 20.11
CA THR A 164 11.47 7.11 21.03
C THR A 164 12.95 7.09 20.68
N ALA A 165 13.43 8.14 20.03
CA ALA A 165 14.86 8.38 19.95
C ALA A 165 15.33 8.29 21.39
N ALA A 166 16.13 7.25 21.69
CA ALA A 166 16.56 6.81 23.00
C ALA A 166 16.24 7.88 24.05
N GLU A 167 15.17 7.65 24.82
CA GLU A 167 14.77 8.59 25.85
C GLU A 167 16.02 8.96 26.65
N ASP A 168 16.22 10.26 26.81
CA ASP A 168 17.35 10.84 27.50
C ASP A 168 17.37 10.26 28.94
N VAL A 169 18.14 9.19 29.15
CA VAL A 169 18.30 8.47 30.41
C VAL A 169 18.89 9.39 31.51
N SER A 170 19.17 10.66 31.19
CA SER A 170 19.63 11.68 32.12
C SER A 170 18.57 12.13 33.15
N SER A 171 17.31 11.71 33.03
CA SER A 171 16.23 12.12 33.95
C SER A 171 15.77 11.04 34.95
N LEU A 172 16.45 9.89 35.02
CA LEU A 172 16.19 8.91 36.09
C LEU A 172 16.85 9.37 37.41
N PRO A 173 16.16 9.22 38.56
CA PRO A 173 16.75 9.51 39.87
C PRO A 173 17.99 8.65 40.11
N GLY A 174 18.97 9.25 40.80
CA GLY A 174 20.34 8.76 40.97
C GLY A 174 20.50 7.37 41.63
N PRO A 175 21.76 6.89 41.66
CA PRO A 175 22.11 5.48 41.65
C PRO A 175 22.07 4.88 43.05
N ASP A 176 21.08 4.04 43.34
CA ASP A 176 21.16 3.05 44.41
C ASP A 176 20.68 1.64 43.98
N ASP A 177 20.34 1.43 42.70
CA ASP A 177 19.97 0.10 42.19
C ASP A 177 21.06 -0.47 41.27
N GLU A 178 21.77 -1.48 41.76
CA GLU A 178 22.76 -2.30 41.07
C GLU A 178 22.12 -3.20 39.98
N GLN A 179 21.56 -2.61 38.94
CA GLN A 179 21.21 -3.33 37.71
C GLN A 179 21.53 -2.48 36.47
N SER A 180 22.62 -2.93 35.81
CA SER A 180 23.20 -2.53 34.53
C SER A 180 22.20 -2.01 33.47
N PRO A 181 22.60 -1.05 32.59
CA PRO A 181 21.74 -0.54 31.53
C PRO A 181 21.36 -1.67 30.58
N THR A 182 20.07 -1.96 30.47
CA THR A 182 19.52 -2.90 29.50
C THR A 182 19.55 -2.24 28.12
N GLU A 183 20.60 -2.49 27.36
CA GLU A 183 20.51 -2.49 25.90
C GLU A 183 19.41 -3.50 25.51
N HIS A 184 18.23 -3.03 25.11
CA HIS A 184 17.10 -3.87 24.73
C HIS A 184 17.29 -4.33 23.27
N PRO A 185 17.78 -5.57 23.01
CA PRO A 185 18.09 -6.03 21.65
C PRO A 185 16.83 -6.15 20.78
N GLU A 186 15.67 -6.29 21.43
CA GLU A 186 14.35 -6.32 20.81
C GLU A 186 13.99 -4.99 20.15
N ASP A 187 14.41 -3.86 20.73
CA ASP A 187 14.21 -2.52 20.17
C ASP A 187 15.12 -2.29 18.96
N ASP A 188 16.34 -2.81 18.97
CA ASP A 188 17.27 -2.74 17.84
C ASP A 188 16.83 -3.62 16.66
N GLU A 189 16.32 -4.83 16.94
CA GLU A 189 15.74 -5.70 15.91
C GLU A 189 14.46 -5.07 15.32
N TRP A 190 13.61 -4.52 16.18
CA TRP A 190 12.41 -3.77 15.77
C TRP A 190 12.78 -2.56 14.90
N ASN A 191 13.74 -1.75 15.35
CA ASN A 191 14.23 -0.58 14.61
C ASN A 191 14.88 -0.95 13.28
N ALA A 192 15.66 -2.04 13.23
CA ALA A 192 16.23 -2.55 11.98
C ALA A 192 15.15 -3.04 11.01
N ARG A 193 14.08 -3.67 11.51
CA ARG A 193 12.92 -4.06 10.71
C ARG A 193 12.15 -2.84 10.18
N VAL A 194 11.96 -1.81 11.00
CA VAL A 194 11.35 -0.54 10.60
C VAL A 194 12.19 0.15 9.51
N ARG A 195 13.52 0.25 9.70
CA ARG A 195 14.44 0.82 8.70
C ARG A 195 14.40 0.05 7.39
N LYS A 196 14.49 -1.29 7.43
CA LYS A 196 14.35 -2.12 6.22
C LYS A 196 13.01 -1.94 5.52
N HIS A 197 11.94 -1.69 6.28
CA HIS A 197 10.62 -1.40 5.74
C HIS A 197 10.54 -0.01 5.10
N GLN A 198 11.23 0.98 5.67
CA GLN A 198 11.37 2.33 5.10
C GLN A 198 12.24 2.31 3.83
N ASP A 199 13.40 1.63 3.86
CA ASP A 199 14.37 1.57 2.75
C ASP A 199 13.82 0.89 1.49
N ARG A 200 12.84 -0.01 1.65
CA ARG A 200 12.16 -0.67 0.52
C ARG A 200 11.22 0.25 -0.25
N ARG A 201 10.80 1.36 0.35
CA ARG A 201 9.81 2.25 -0.25
C ARG A 201 10.48 3.11 -1.31
N PRO A 202 9.79 3.42 -2.42
CA PRO A 202 10.32 4.34 -3.39
C PRO A 202 10.65 5.70 -2.77
N ALA A 203 11.76 6.31 -3.17
CA ALA A 203 12.25 7.57 -2.61
C ALA A 203 11.29 8.76 -2.77
N TRP A 204 10.32 8.66 -3.69
CA TRP A 204 9.29 9.67 -3.92
C TRP A 204 8.06 9.53 -3.01
N TRP A 205 8.00 8.51 -2.14
CA TRP A 205 6.94 8.38 -1.16
C TRP A 205 7.18 9.33 0.01
N SER A 206 6.12 10.01 0.45
CA SER A 206 6.15 10.81 1.68
C SER A 206 5.64 9.97 2.85
N THR A 207 6.22 10.16 4.04
CA THR A 207 5.75 9.52 5.27
C THR A 207 5.15 10.58 6.19
N LEU A 208 3.97 10.30 6.73
CA LEU A 208 3.32 11.07 7.78
C LEU A 208 3.05 10.14 8.97
N GLU A 209 3.73 10.42 10.07
CA GLU A 209 3.53 9.71 11.35
C GLU A 209 2.39 10.40 12.11
N THR A 210 1.25 9.71 12.26
CA THR A 210 0.08 10.26 12.95
C THR A 210 -0.91 9.17 13.34
N ILE A 211 -1.60 9.36 14.46
CA ILE A 211 -2.80 8.59 14.82
C ILE A 211 -4.10 9.28 14.35
N ASP A 212 -4.02 10.55 13.95
CA ASP A 212 -5.15 11.34 13.45
C ASP A 212 -5.30 11.13 11.94
N VAL A 213 -5.71 9.91 11.56
CA VAL A 213 -5.74 9.47 10.16
C VAL A 213 -6.93 10.04 9.36
N VAL A 214 -7.97 10.53 10.04
CA VAL A 214 -9.22 11.01 9.42
C VAL A 214 -8.96 12.17 8.46
N GLN A 215 -8.21 13.19 8.90
CA GLN A 215 -7.95 14.38 8.09
C GLN A 215 -7.09 14.07 6.84
N PRO A 216 -5.97 13.34 6.93
CA PRO A 216 -5.24 12.91 5.74
C PRO A 216 -6.07 12.05 4.78
N LEU A 217 -6.91 11.14 5.29
CA LEU A 217 -7.78 10.31 4.46
C LEU A 217 -8.80 11.14 3.68
N ALA A 218 -9.39 12.15 4.32
CA ALA A 218 -10.44 13.00 3.77
C ALA A 218 -9.91 14.07 2.79
N GLU A 219 -8.74 14.65 3.06
CA GLU A 219 -8.27 15.85 2.35
C GLU A 219 -7.17 15.58 1.32
N ASP A 220 -6.36 14.52 1.48
CA ASP A 220 -5.24 14.27 0.59
C ASP A 220 -5.67 13.57 -0.71
N GLY A 221 -5.43 14.21 -1.86
CA GLY A 221 -5.77 13.65 -3.18
C GLY A 221 -4.79 12.61 -3.72
N ARG A 222 -3.64 12.38 -3.08
CA ARG A 222 -2.62 11.40 -3.49
C ARG A 222 -3.00 10.00 -3.04
N ALA A 223 -2.35 8.95 -3.52
CA ALA A 223 -2.60 7.61 -2.99
C ALA A 223 -2.11 7.48 -1.53
N ILE A 224 -2.82 6.71 -0.71
CA ILE A 224 -2.47 6.49 0.71
C ILE A 224 -2.20 5.02 0.98
N LEU A 225 -1.11 4.75 1.70
CA LEU A 225 -0.88 3.49 2.41
C LEU A 225 -1.05 3.72 3.91
N LEU A 226 -2.09 3.15 4.52
CA LEU A 226 -2.33 3.21 5.97
C LEU A 226 -1.70 1.98 6.66
N ASP A 227 -0.74 2.20 7.55
CA ASP A 227 -0.03 1.14 8.28
C ASP A 227 0.20 1.53 9.76
N SER A 228 -0.51 0.95 10.72
CA SER A 228 -1.58 -0.05 10.58
C SER A 228 -2.89 0.37 11.25
N VAL A 229 -3.98 -0.24 10.82
CA VAL A 229 -5.29 -0.11 11.48
C VAL A 229 -5.21 -0.56 12.93
N GLY A 230 -4.38 -1.57 13.24
CA GLY A 230 -4.18 -2.07 14.60
C GLY A 230 -3.54 -1.02 15.51
N THR A 231 -2.47 -0.36 15.06
CA THR A 231 -1.80 0.68 15.85
C THR A 231 -2.65 1.94 15.98
N TRP A 232 -3.43 2.28 14.96
CA TRP A 232 -4.45 3.33 15.07
C TRP A 232 -5.46 3.00 16.18
N LEU A 233 -6.04 1.80 16.16
CA LEU A 233 -7.04 1.38 17.15
C LEU A 233 -6.45 1.40 18.57
N SER A 234 -5.21 0.96 18.76
CA SER A 234 -4.54 1.04 20.06
C SER A 234 -4.44 2.48 20.56
N GLY A 235 -4.08 3.44 19.68
CA GLY A 235 -4.03 4.87 20.01
C GLY A 235 -5.40 5.45 20.35
N VAL A 236 -6.46 5.03 19.65
CA VAL A 236 -7.83 5.44 19.95
C VAL A 236 -8.31 4.91 21.30
N LEU A 237 -8.08 3.62 21.58
CA LEU A 237 -8.44 2.98 22.85
C LEU A 237 -7.72 3.63 24.04
N ASP A 238 -6.47 4.04 23.85
CA ASP A 238 -5.73 4.82 24.85
C ASP A 238 -6.36 6.19 25.08
N ARG A 239 -6.57 6.96 23.99
CA ARG A 239 -7.14 8.30 24.04
C ARG A 239 -8.52 8.35 24.69
N CYS A 240 -9.40 7.39 24.40
CA CYS A 240 -10.73 7.34 25.00
C CYS A 240 -10.75 6.76 26.43
N GLY A 241 -9.61 6.26 26.93
CA GLY A 241 -9.49 5.68 28.27
C GLY A 241 -10.11 4.29 28.40
N ALA A 242 -10.16 3.52 27.30
CA ALA A 242 -10.74 2.19 27.29
C ALA A 242 -9.93 1.19 28.14
N TRP A 243 -8.61 1.37 28.23
CA TRP A 243 -7.74 0.52 29.05
C TRP A 243 -8.05 0.61 30.55
N ASP A 244 -8.57 1.76 30.99
CA ASP A 244 -8.93 2.03 32.38
C ASP A 244 -10.45 1.93 32.65
N ASP A 245 -11.23 1.42 31.68
CA ASP A 245 -12.69 1.39 31.68
C ASP A 245 -13.34 2.75 32.03
N ARG A 246 -12.79 3.84 31.48
CA ARG A 246 -13.30 5.20 31.71
C ARG A 246 -14.77 5.32 31.25
N PRO A 247 -15.69 5.85 32.08
CA PRO A 247 -17.08 6.05 31.65
C PRO A 247 -17.18 6.84 30.33
N GLY A 248 -17.92 6.31 29.35
CA GLY A 248 -18.09 6.94 28.04
C GLY A 248 -17.09 6.51 26.95
N TRP A 249 -16.12 5.64 27.26
CA TRP A 249 -15.08 5.26 26.30
C TRP A 249 -15.63 4.57 25.05
N ARG A 250 -16.74 3.81 25.17
CA ARG A 250 -17.38 3.08 24.06
C ARG A 250 -18.02 4.04 23.07
N GLU A 251 -18.75 5.03 23.57
CA GLU A 251 -19.38 6.06 22.76
C GLU A 251 -18.34 6.88 21.99
N GLN A 252 -17.21 7.19 22.64
CA GLN A 252 -16.09 7.88 21.98
C GLN A 252 -15.43 6.99 20.90
N LEU A 253 -15.19 5.71 21.20
CA LEU A 253 -14.65 4.77 20.22
C LEU A 253 -15.57 4.63 19.00
N ASP A 254 -16.88 4.49 19.22
CA ASP A 254 -17.85 4.36 18.14
C ASP A 254 -17.87 5.62 17.26
N ALA A 255 -17.76 6.82 17.86
CA ALA A 255 -17.63 8.07 17.12
C ALA A 255 -16.33 8.11 16.29
N ASP A 256 -15.19 7.76 16.87
CA ASP A 256 -13.89 7.73 16.18
C ASP A 256 -13.88 6.72 15.02
N VAL A 257 -14.54 5.56 15.19
CA VAL A 257 -14.69 4.56 14.12
C VAL A 257 -15.62 5.05 13.02
N GLU A 258 -16.70 5.74 13.36
CA GLU A 258 -17.61 6.31 12.38
C GLU A 258 -16.95 7.42 11.55
N GLU A 259 -16.17 8.31 12.18
CA GLU A 259 -15.38 9.32 11.47
C GLU A 259 -14.35 8.69 10.53
N LEU A 260 -13.67 7.63 10.97
CA LEU A 260 -12.77 6.86 10.10
C LEU A 260 -13.52 6.29 8.90
N LEU A 261 -14.69 5.67 9.10
CA LEU A 261 -15.49 5.09 8.02
C LEU A 261 -16.01 6.13 7.03
N GLN A 262 -16.38 7.32 7.52
CA GLN A 262 -16.78 8.44 6.66
C GLN A 262 -15.62 8.93 5.81
N ALA A 263 -14.44 9.14 6.40
CA ALA A 263 -13.25 9.52 5.66
C ALA A 263 -12.80 8.42 4.68
N TRP A 264 -12.92 7.16 5.09
CA TRP A 264 -12.64 5.98 4.25
C TRP A 264 -13.55 6.00 3.03
N THR A 265 -14.87 5.93 3.22
CA THR A 265 -15.87 5.83 2.13
C THR A 265 -15.97 7.08 1.25
N GLY A 266 -15.72 8.27 1.81
CA GLY A 266 -15.73 9.53 1.07
C GLY A 266 -14.51 9.72 0.14
N ARG A 267 -13.50 8.88 0.27
CA ARG A 267 -12.23 9.00 -0.45
C ARG A 267 -12.31 8.45 -1.87
N SER A 268 -11.93 9.28 -2.84
CA SER A 268 -11.83 8.91 -4.26
C SER A 268 -10.41 8.58 -4.74
N ALA A 269 -9.39 8.97 -3.98
CA ALA A 269 -8.00 8.61 -4.28
C ALA A 269 -7.69 7.20 -3.75
N PRO A 270 -6.74 6.46 -4.35
CA PRO A 270 -6.41 5.10 -3.90
C PRO A 270 -6.08 5.05 -2.41
N LEU A 271 -6.60 4.03 -1.74
CA LEU A 271 -6.31 3.74 -0.34
C LEU A 271 -5.98 2.26 -0.23
N VAL A 272 -4.80 1.94 0.29
CA VAL A 272 -4.46 0.59 0.72
C VAL A 272 -4.21 0.65 2.21
N ALA A 273 -4.84 -0.21 2.99
CA ALA A 273 -4.69 -0.24 4.42
C ALA A 273 -4.26 -1.63 4.89
N VAL A 274 -3.39 -1.65 5.88
CA VAL A 274 -2.87 -2.87 6.48
C VAL A 274 -3.50 -3.04 7.86
N SER A 275 -4.03 -4.23 8.13
CA SER A 275 -4.49 -4.61 9.47
C SER A 275 -4.02 -6.01 9.84
N ASP A 276 -3.82 -6.21 11.13
CA ASP A 276 -3.48 -7.52 11.68
C ASP A 276 -4.74 -8.40 11.81
N GLU A 277 -4.60 -9.67 11.45
CA GLU A 277 -5.58 -10.70 11.81
C GLU A 277 -5.16 -11.37 13.12
N VAL A 278 -5.91 -11.10 14.19
CA VAL A 278 -5.60 -11.56 15.57
C VAL A 278 -6.60 -12.59 16.10
N GLY A 279 -7.73 -12.80 15.41
CA GLY A 279 -8.82 -13.67 15.81
C GLY A 279 -8.52 -15.17 15.65
N TRP A 280 -7.52 -15.52 14.82
CA TRP A 280 -7.08 -16.91 14.61
C TRP A 280 -6.12 -17.42 15.69
N SER A 281 -5.78 -16.58 16.66
CA SER A 281 -4.91 -16.94 17.79
C SER A 281 -5.71 -17.43 19.01
N ILE A 282 -4.97 -17.90 20.02
CA ILE A 282 -5.51 -18.17 21.35
C ILE A 282 -6.15 -16.91 21.95
N VAL A 283 -7.12 -17.10 22.84
CA VAL A 283 -7.71 -15.98 23.60
C VAL A 283 -6.63 -15.37 24.49
N PRO A 284 -6.39 -14.04 24.43
CA PRO A 284 -5.39 -13.40 25.27
C PRO A 284 -5.67 -13.57 26.76
N ALA A 285 -4.61 -13.77 27.54
CA ALA A 285 -4.70 -13.92 29.00
C ALA A 285 -5.12 -12.63 29.70
N THR A 286 -4.73 -11.48 29.14
CA THR A 286 -5.03 -10.15 29.69
C THR A 286 -6.39 -9.64 29.22
N GLU A 287 -7.04 -8.82 30.06
CA GLU A 287 -8.28 -8.14 29.70
C GLU A 287 -8.09 -7.16 28.55
N SER A 288 -7.03 -6.35 28.60
CA SER A 288 -6.65 -5.43 27.52
C SER A 288 -6.43 -6.15 26.19
N GLY A 289 -5.78 -7.32 26.20
CA GLY A 289 -5.58 -8.12 25.00
C GLY A 289 -6.89 -8.64 24.41
N ARG A 290 -7.83 -9.10 25.26
CA ARG A 290 -9.17 -9.54 24.81
C ARG A 290 -9.96 -8.37 24.23
N LEU A 291 -9.95 -7.22 24.92
CA LEU A 291 -10.60 -5.99 24.45
C LEU A 291 -10.05 -5.58 23.08
N PHE A 292 -8.73 -5.46 22.93
CA PHE A 292 -8.11 -5.10 21.66
C PHE A 292 -8.47 -6.07 20.54
N ARG A 293 -8.36 -7.38 20.79
CA ARG A 293 -8.72 -8.43 19.83
C ARG A 293 -10.16 -8.28 19.35
N ASP A 294 -11.10 -8.12 20.27
CA ASP A 294 -12.52 -8.03 19.95
C ASP A 294 -12.85 -6.76 19.17
N GLN A 295 -12.27 -5.62 19.56
CA GLN A 295 -12.49 -4.36 18.85
C GLN A 295 -11.80 -4.33 17.47
N LEU A 296 -10.60 -4.89 17.34
CA LEU A 296 -9.91 -4.99 16.06
C LEU A 296 -10.69 -5.90 15.10
N GLY A 297 -11.25 -7.00 15.59
CA GLY A 297 -12.12 -7.88 14.79
C GLY A 297 -13.36 -7.15 14.26
N ARG A 298 -14.04 -6.36 15.11
CA ARG A 298 -15.19 -5.54 14.70
C ARG A 298 -14.81 -4.45 13.71
N LEU A 299 -13.69 -3.78 13.94
CA LEU A 299 -13.19 -2.74 13.05
C LEU A 299 -12.81 -3.30 11.68
N ASN A 300 -12.08 -4.42 11.64
CA ASN A 300 -11.72 -5.11 10.41
C ASN A 300 -12.96 -5.52 9.60
N ALA A 301 -14.03 -5.99 10.26
CA ALA A 301 -15.29 -6.30 9.59
C ALA A 301 -15.93 -5.04 8.97
N LYS A 302 -16.05 -3.94 9.73
CA LYS A 302 -16.58 -2.67 9.22
C LYS A 302 -15.75 -2.11 8.04
N LEU A 303 -14.42 -2.18 8.14
CA LEU A 303 -13.52 -1.72 7.06
C LEU A 303 -13.59 -2.64 5.84
N ALA A 304 -13.75 -3.95 6.03
CA ALA A 304 -13.95 -4.90 4.94
C ALA A 304 -15.23 -4.57 4.16
N ASP A 305 -16.35 -4.34 4.86
CA ASP A 305 -17.63 -3.94 4.24
C ASP A 305 -17.54 -2.59 3.51
N ALA A 306 -16.66 -1.69 3.96
CA ALA A 306 -16.42 -0.37 3.36
C ALA A 306 -15.36 -0.36 2.24
N SER A 307 -14.74 -1.52 1.95
CA SER A 307 -13.65 -1.66 0.98
C SER A 307 -14.14 -2.36 -0.29
N GLU A 308 -13.63 -1.94 -1.45
CA GLU A 308 -13.90 -2.60 -2.72
C GLU A 308 -13.21 -3.96 -2.84
N ASP A 309 -12.04 -4.10 -2.21
CA ASP A 309 -11.25 -5.31 -2.24
C ASP A 309 -10.67 -5.62 -0.86
N VAL A 310 -10.79 -6.88 -0.47
CA VAL A 310 -10.22 -7.39 0.78
C VAL A 310 -9.36 -8.61 0.50
N PHE A 311 -8.14 -8.57 1.01
CA PHE A 311 -7.14 -9.61 0.84
C PHE A 311 -6.64 -10.11 2.18
N VAL A 312 -6.40 -11.41 2.28
CA VAL A 312 -5.70 -12.03 3.40
C VAL A 312 -4.35 -12.56 2.91
N VAL A 313 -3.28 -12.16 3.60
CA VAL A 313 -1.93 -12.63 3.32
C VAL A 313 -1.48 -13.64 4.36
N VAL A 314 -1.15 -14.86 3.93
CA VAL A 314 -0.68 -15.96 4.77
C VAL A 314 0.60 -16.54 4.17
N ALA A 315 1.71 -16.55 4.93
CA ALA A 315 3.01 -17.05 4.46
C ALA A 315 3.43 -16.49 3.09
N GLY A 316 3.21 -15.19 2.85
CA GLY A 316 3.48 -14.53 1.58
C GLY A 316 2.51 -14.86 0.43
N ARG A 317 1.50 -15.70 0.65
CA ARG A 317 0.46 -16.05 -0.33
C ARG A 317 -0.79 -15.19 -0.14
N LEU A 318 -1.41 -14.84 -1.25
CA LEU A 318 -2.59 -13.99 -1.30
C LEU A 318 -3.85 -14.87 -1.38
N LEU A 319 -4.83 -14.56 -0.54
CA LEU A 319 -6.20 -15.05 -0.63
C LEU A 319 -7.10 -13.82 -0.81
N ARG A 320 -7.96 -13.82 -1.82
CA ARG A 320 -8.99 -12.79 -2.00
C ARG A 320 -10.27 -13.30 -1.33
N THR A 321 -10.91 -12.48 -0.51
CA THR A 321 -12.21 -12.83 0.05
C THR A 321 -13.31 -12.56 -0.98
N ASP A 322 -14.45 -13.20 -0.83
CA ASP A 322 -15.61 -12.90 -1.66
C ASP A 322 -16.06 -11.44 -1.42
N PRO A 323 -16.55 -10.74 -2.46
CA PRO A 323 -17.14 -9.41 -2.34
C PRO A 323 -18.52 -9.42 -1.69
#